data_AF-A0A7T1HGV8-F1
#
_entry.id   AF-A0A7T1HGV8-F1
#
_cell.length_a   1.000
_cell.length_b   1.000
_cell.length_c   1.000
_cell.angle_alpha   90.00
_cell.angle_beta   90.00
_cell.angle_gamma   90.00
#
_symmetry.space_group_name_H-M   'P 1'
#
loop_
_entity.id
_entity.type
_entity.pdbx_description
1 polymer ?
#
loop_
_entity_poly.entity_id
_entity_poly.type
_entity_poly.pdbx_seq_one_letter_code
_entity_poly.pdbx_strand_id
1 'polypeptide(L)' 'MAAAESSSADASPEVAPVLPGTTVVVRDGRSIYNGYRGFVQRISGSQAAVLFEGGNWDKLVTMPLKTLEAS' A
#
# COMPACT_ATOMS: atom_id res chain seq x y z
N MET A 1 -13.55 -16.86 37.69
CA MET A 1 -12.46 -17.29 36.80
C MET A 1 -13.05 -18.23 35.76
N ALA A 2 -13.17 -17.76 34.51
CA ALA A 2 -13.17 -18.55 33.29
C ALA A 2 -13.10 -17.53 32.14
N ALA A 3 -11.97 -17.51 31.43
CA ALA A 3 -11.73 -16.63 30.30
C ALA A 3 -12.55 -17.11 29.10
N ALA A 4 -13.23 -16.18 28.43
CA ALA A 4 -13.81 -16.44 27.12
C ALA A 4 -12.68 -16.34 26.08
N GLU A 5 -12.40 -17.45 25.41
CA GLU A 5 -11.47 -17.55 24.29
C GLU A 5 -12.01 -16.74 23.10
N SER A 6 -11.31 -15.68 22.72
CA SER A 6 -11.56 -14.96 21.47
C SER A 6 -10.94 -15.72 20.31
N SER A 7 -11.78 -16.47 19.58
CA SER A 7 -11.45 -17.04 18.28
C SER A 7 -11.99 -16.14 17.18
N SER A 8 -11.11 -15.49 16.42
CA SER A 8 -11.44 -14.78 15.18
C SER A 8 -10.13 -14.38 14.50
N ALA A 9 -9.87 -14.56 13.22
CA ALA A 9 -10.45 -15.36 12.15
C ALA A 9 -9.40 -15.30 11.03
N ASP A 10 -9.15 -16.42 10.34
CA ASP A 10 -8.60 -16.52 8.98
C ASP A 10 -7.59 -15.44 8.52
N ALA A 11 -6.35 -15.52 9.00
CA ALA A 11 -5.24 -14.74 8.43
C ALA A 11 -4.62 -15.51 7.24
N SER A 12 -5.42 -15.77 6.22
CA SER A 12 -4.87 -16.08 4.90
C SER A 12 -4.16 -14.81 4.40
N PRO A 13 -2.94 -14.87 3.82
CA PRO A 13 -2.30 -13.69 3.25
C PRO A 13 -2.98 -13.35 1.92
N GLU A 14 -4.27 -13.00 1.96
CA GLU A 14 -4.86 -12.23 0.89
C GLU A 14 -4.08 -10.91 0.83
N VAL A 15 -3.54 -10.59 -0.34
CA VAL A 15 -2.81 -9.35 -0.58
C VAL A 15 -3.66 -8.21 -0.05
N ALA A 16 -3.18 -7.54 1.01
CA ALA A 16 -3.98 -6.56 1.70
C ALA A 16 -4.45 -5.48 0.70
N PRO A 17 -5.74 -5.11 0.72
CA PRO A 17 -6.29 -4.20 -0.28
C PRO A 17 -5.63 -2.83 -0.16
N VAL A 18 -5.25 -2.25 -1.30
CA VAL A 18 -4.67 -0.90 -1.36
C VAL A 18 -5.81 0.13 -1.30
N LEU A 19 -5.85 0.92 -0.23
CA LEU A 19 -6.84 1.97 0.00
C LEU A 19 -6.15 3.34 0.16
N PRO A 20 -6.87 4.46 0.01
CA PRO A 20 -6.34 5.76 0.40
C PRO A 20 -5.95 5.77 1.88
N GLY A 21 -4.75 6.30 2.18
CA GLY A 21 -4.12 6.27 3.50
C GLY A 21 -3.22 5.06 3.75
N THR A 22 -3.27 4.03 2.91
CA THR A 22 -2.41 2.84 3.04
C THR A 22 -0.98 3.15 2.60
N THR A 23 -0.01 2.63 3.36
CA THR A 23 1.40 2.60 2.94
C THR A 23 1.60 1.48 1.93
N VAL A 24 2.22 1.80 0.81
CA VAL A 24 2.49 0.84 -0.26
C VAL A 24 3.97 0.77 -0.61
N VAL A 25 4.41 -0.39 -1.05
CA VAL A 25 5.70 -0.61 -1.70
C VAL A 25 5.46 -0.78 -3.19
N VAL A 26 6.25 -0.09 -4.02
CA VAL A 26 6.21 -0.30 -5.47
C VAL A 26 6.95 -1.60 -5.81
N ARG A 27 6.26 -2.53 -6.46
CA ARG A 27 6.77 -3.81 -6.96
C ARG A 27 6.68 -3.86 -8.48
N ASP A 28 7.56 -3.11 -9.13
CA ASP A 28 7.69 -3.13 -10.59
C ASP A 28 9.15 -2.96 -10.98
N GLY A 29 9.79 -4.05 -11.42
CA GLY A 29 11.19 -4.06 -11.83
C GLY A 29 11.51 -3.18 -13.04
N ARG A 30 10.50 -2.65 -13.75
CA ARG A 30 10.67 -1.68 -14.85
C ARG A 30 10.54 -0.22 -14.41
N SER A 31 10.12 0.02 -13.17
CA SER A 31 9.94 1.36 -12.61
C SER A 31 11.17 1.80 -11.84
N ILE A 32 11.57 3.07 -12.00
CA ILE A 32 12.62 3.69 -11.18
C ILE A 32 12.21 3.81 -9.70
N TYR A 33 10.92 3.64 -9.39
CA TYR A 33 10.39 3.65 -8.03
C TYR A 33 10.35 2.25 -7.40
N ASN A 34 10.86 1.21 -8.07
CA ASN A 34 10.85 -0.14 -7.52
C ASN A 34 11.48 -0.20 -6.12
N GLY A 35 10.76 -0.78 -5.15
CA GLY A 35 11.18 -0.88 -3.76
C GLY A 35 10.95 0.39 -2.91
N TYR A 36 10.55 1.51 -3.52
CA TYR A 36 10.20 2.71 -2.77
C TYR A 36 8.88 2.52 -2.02
N ARG A 37 8.81 3.13 -0.84
CA ARG A 37 7.63 3.20 0.01
C ARG A 37 6.98 4.56 -0.10
N GLY A 38 5.65 4.60 -0.13
CA GLY A 38 4.89 5.84 -0.14
C GLY A 38 3.47 5.65 0.35
N PHE A 39 2.74 6.76 0.44
CA PHE A 39 1.36 6.78 0.94
C PHE A 39 0.37 6.98 -0.21
N VAL A 40 -0.67 6.15 -0.27
CA VAL A 40 -1.72 6.34 -1.27
C VAL A 40 -2.59 7.53 -0.87
N GLN A 41 -2.64 8.57 -1.69
CA GLN A 41 -3.46 9.75 -1.44
C GLN A 41 -4.88 9.62 -2.00
N ARG A 42 -4.99 9.01 -3.19
CA ARG A 42 -6.28 8.78 -3.86
C ARG A 42 -6.18 7.64 -4.84
N ILE A 43 -7.33 7.06 -5.16
CA ILE A 43 -7.47 6.01 -6.17
C ILE A 43 -8.47 6.49 -7.22
N SER A 44 -8.16 6.26 -8.49
CA SER A 44 -9.05 6.52 -9.61
C SER A 44 -8.94 5.39 -10.62
N GLY A 45 -10.03 4.64 -10.80
CA GLY A 45 -10.04 3.45 -11.64
C GLY A 45 -8.97 2.44 -11.22
N SER A 46 -8.08 2.09 -12.15
CA SER A 46 -6.99 1.13 -11.94
C SER A 46 -5.66 1.76 -11.50
N GLN A 47 -5.68 3.03 -11.06
CA GLN A 47 -4.49 3.78 -10.68
C GLN A 47 -4.61 4.39 -9.28
N ALA A 48 -3.48 4.53 -8.61
CA ALA A 48 -3.36 5.19 -7.32
C ALA A 48 -2.32 6.31 -7.40
N ALA A 49 -2.61 7.45 -6.79
CA ALA A 49 -1.64 8.52 -6.60
C ALA A 49 -0.87 8.24 -5.30
N VAL A 50 0.43 7.96 -5.42
CA VAL A 50 1.32 7.64 -4.30
C VAL A 50 2.20 8.85 -4.01
N LEU A 51 2.16 9.31 -2.76
CA LEU A 51 3.04 10.35 -2.24
C LEU A 51 4.33 9.70 -1.75
N PHE A 52 5.45 10.12 -2.31
CA PHE A 52 6.79 9.77 -1.86
C PHE A 52 7.40 10.97 -1.15
N GLU A 53 7.88 10.76 0.06
CA GLU A 53 8.52 11.78 0.89
C GLU A 53 10.02 11.48 1.00
N GLY A 54 10.85 12.52 0.93
CA GLY A 54 12.30 12.40 1.04
C GLY A 54 13.00 13.73 1.31
N GLY A 55 13.47 13.92 2.54
CA GLY A 55 14.08 15.19 2.96
C GLY A 55 13.05 16.32 2.95
N ASN A 56 13.34 17.40 2.22
CA ASN A 56 12.43 18.54 2.08
C ASN A 56 11.51 18.45 0.84
N TRP A 57 11.51 17.31 0.15
CA TRP A 57 10.78 17.16 -1.10
C TRP A 57 9.72 16.08 -0.99
N ASP A 58 8.54 16.43 -1.47
CA ASP A 58 7.42 15.51 -1.66
C ASP A 58 7.13 15.38 -3.15
N LYS A 59 6.89 14.15 -3.60
CA LYS A 59 6.54 13.86 -4.99
C LYS A 59 5.33 12.96 -5.05
N LEU A 60 4.26 13.46 -5.69
CA LEU A 60 3.06 12.69 -5.99
C LEU A 60 3.18 12.05 -7.37
N VAL A 61 3.07 10.72 -7.46
CA VAL A 61 3.17 9.96 -8.71
C VAL A 61 1.96 9.05 -8.86
N THR A 62 1.31 9.08 -10.02
CA THR A 62 0.21 8.17 -10.33
C THR A 62 0.77 6.85 -10.89
N MET A 63 0.43 5.74 -10.26
CA MET A 63 0.95 4.41 -10.59
C MET A 63 -0.21 3.40 -10.73
N PRO A 64 -0.06 2.34 -11.54
CA PRO A 64 -1.07 1.28 -11.60
C PRO A 64 -1.20 0.55 -10.26
N LEU A 65 -2.43 0.27 -9.82
CA LEU A 65 -2.66 -0.46 -8.56
C LEU A 65 -1.96 -1.83 -8.52
N LYS A 66 -1.87 -2.51 -9.67
CA LYS A 66 -1.21 -3.82 -9.80
C LYS A 66 0.29 -3.82 -9.49
N THR A 67 0.93 -2.65 -9.47
CA THR A 67 2.36 -2.51 -9.16
C THR A 67 2.60 -2.12 -7.71
N LEU A 68 1.54 -2.04 -6.89
CA LEU A 68 1.60 -1.60 -5.50
C LEU A 68 1.25 -2.76 -4.59
N GLU A 69 2.06 -2.97 -3.57
CA GLU A 69 1.84 -3.95 -2.51
C GLU A 69 1.56 -3.19 -1.21
N ALA A 70 0.42 -3.46 -0.57
CA ALA A 70 0.13 -2.88 0.75
C ALA A 70 1.08 -3.49 1.80
N SER A 71 1.64 -2.63 2.65
CA SER A 71 2.60 -2.99 3.70
C SER A 71 2.07 -2.68 5.10
#